data_AF-A0A2A7SKG0-F1
#
_entry.id   AF-A0A2A7SKG0-F1
#
_cell.length_a   1.000
_cell.length_b   1.000
_cell.length_c   1.000
_cell.angle_alpha   90.00
_cell.angle_beta   90.00
_cell.angle_gamma   90.00
#
_symmetry.space_group_name_H-M   'P 1'
#
loop_
_entity.id
_entity.type
_entity.pdbx_description
1 polymer ?
#
loop_
_entity_poly.entity_id
_entity_poly.type
_entity_poly.pdbx_seq_one_letter_code
_entity_poly.pdbx_strand_id
1 'polypeptide(L)'
;MLALAGLLVLAQEHDAFAQSAPSGKIEFAQTHVVPRSGGTRLAPVPIIHRQALLLFTPDTPVPAGVQPYLDVRQGATTVYSVPLTPPAGLPGILESGLTQAKLQPYSTAAWSAVVPAADVVPQYSLGIRYGNGASLDATPVKWARPARFTIGRLSLVLWPTAQDPTTSEVPISKLARDYYGSIPVSTLNYFDYTTLKLDYAVLQGGNHAPRKYTRFADVTADGANDLYGKLLKPFAIRASLANTGRGLLIRDAKGATVYGDSSPYSFGSYIGIGWYYDAAKGKYQDANTFGYSGGWTGWAATWNYASGQCGNLFAHELGHSLGLSHFTEGTAKQWGIADEYPNDGINGPNNPWGFDTVHNQFRTWYRVNADGPVIDKATGQSVGKHDPMNGGEDGNAVACYPQFTAYQAMKMQNWLDTTPTLADQAATPGVYRWNGTTLRYDATSVADGALAPVKIDTPVATLIGTLTASSTDGTSQVYPPLFAKSGNVFALPSPFGSGLPALYADARYFVKISYADGSVDYALIPDKEITGTTQLDTFSLNLDLQRDPRRVELFHSRKAYPAITEQDSELIHTRDIEAPAVDQLPAPVVVGS
;
A
#
# COMPACT_ATOMS: atom_id res chain seq x y z
N MET A 1 -46.98 -44.07 46.81
CA MET A 1 -46.90 -44.00 45.33
C MET A 1 -46.68 -42.56 44.86
N LEU A 2 -45.70 -41.84 45.42
CA LEU A 2 -45.24 -40.54 44.93
C LEU A 2 -43.76 -40.43 45.33
N ALA A 3 -42.87 -40.48 44.34
CA ALA A 3 -41.44 -40.11 44.36
C ALA A 3 -40.63 -41.01 43.41
N LEU A 4 -40.96 -41.04 42.13
CA LEU A 4 -40.07 -41.65 41.12
C LEU A 4 -40.19 -41.04 39.72
N ALA A 5 -40.68 -39.79 39.62
CA ALA A 5 -40.85 -39.08 38.34
C ALA A 5 -39.89 -37.88 38.16
N GLY A 6 -39.08 -37.53 39.17
CA GLY A 6 -38.19 -36.36 39.15
C GLY A 6 -36.75 -36.63 38.71
N LEU A 7 -36.30 -37.90 38.65
CA LEU A 7 -34.92 -38.24 38.26
C LEU A 7 -34.73 -38.53 36.77
N LEU A 8 -35.81 -38.79 36.02
CA LEU A 8 -35.70 -39.18 34.60
C LEU A 8 -35.57 -37.99 33.65
N VAL A 9 -36.01 -36.79 34.05
CA VAL A 9 -35.98 -35.58 33.19
C VAL A 9 -34.60 -34.92 33.19
N LEU A 10 -33.86 -34.94 34.30
CA LEU A 10 -32.50 -34.38 34.37
C LEU A 10 -31.44 -35.25 33.67
N ALA A 11 -31.66 -36.57 33.57
CA ALA A 11 -30.79 -37.45 32.81
C ALA A 11 -31.00 -37.31 31.28
N GLN A 12 -32.24 -37.10 30.83
CA GLN A 12 -32.54 -36.89 29.41
C GLN A 12 -32.00 -35.57 28.85
N GLU A 13 -31.91 -34.49 29.64
CA GLU A 13 -31.29 -33.23 29.18
C GLU A 13 -29.75 -33.32 29.12
N HIS A 14 -29.12 -34.11 30.00
CA HIS A 14 -27.69 -34.40 29.92
C HIS A 14 -27.34 -35.34 28.75
N ASP A 15 -28.20 -36.31 28.41
CA ASP A 15 -27.99 -37.24 27.29
C ASP A 15 -28.33 -36.63 25.91
N ALA A 16 -29.24 -35.65 25.83
CA ALA A 16 -29.56 -34.97 24.56
C ALA A 16 -28.40 -34.12 24.02
N PHE A 17 -27.62 -33.49 24.92
CA PHE A 17 -26.40 -32.75 24.55
C PHE A 17 -25.26 -33.67 24.06
N ALA A 18 -25.33 -34.97 24.35
CA ALA A 18 -24.31 -35.94 23.96
C ALA A 18 -24.50 -36.49 22.52
N GLN A 19 -25.49 -36.02 21.74
CA GLN A 19 -25.79 -36.61 20.42
C GLN A 19 -25.78 -35.66 19.22
N SER A 20 -25.92 -34.34 19.38
CA SER A 20 -25.88 -33.40 18.23
C SER A 20 -24.48 -32.87 17.96
N ALA A 21 -24.09 -32.76 16.68
CA ALA A 21 -22.87 -32.08 16.30
C ALA A 21 -22.89 -30.61 16.77
N PRO A 22 -21.73 -30.01 17.09
CA PRO A 22 -21.63 -28.58 17.34
C PRO A 22 -22.38 -27.75 16.29
N SER A 23 -23.13 -26.74 16.72
CA SER A 23 -23.77 -25.76 15.84
C SER A 23 -23.56 -24.35 16.38
N GLY A 24 -23.46 -23.40 15.47
CA GLY A 24 -23.24 -22.00 15.84
C GLY A 24 -22.64 -21.18 14.71
N LYS A 25 -22.44 -19.90 15.02
CA LYS A 25 -21.84 -18.91 14.14
C LYS A 25 -20.32 -19.02 14.18
N ILE A 26 -19.71 -19.04 13.00
CA ILE A 26 -18.25 -18.96 12.82
C ILE A 26 -17.89 -17.64 12.15
N GLU A 27 -16.94 -16.93 12.73
CA GLU A 27 -16.39 -15.67 12.21
C GLU A 27 -14.86 -15.70 12.20
N PHE A 28 -14.28 -14.88 11.34
CA PHE A 28 -12.84 -14.66 11.23
C PHE A 28 -12.55 -13.18 11.43
N ALA A 29 -11.48 -12.86 12.15
CA ALA A 29 -11.02 -11.50 12.33
C ALA A 29 -9.57 -11.34 11.84
N GLN A 30 -9.37 -10.47 10.84
CA GLN A 30 -8.06 -10.13 10.27
C GLN A 30 -7.86 -8.61 10.16
N THR A 31 -8.74 -7.94 9.43
CA THR A 31 -8.92 -6.47 9.47
C THR A 31 -10.27 -6.10 10.04
N HIS A 32 -11.25 -6.98 9.81
CA HIS A 32 -12.63 -6.88 10.26
C HIS A 32 -13.10 -8.26 10.71
N VAL A 33 -14.12 -8.28 11.57
CA VAL A 33 -14.80 -9.51 11.97
C VAL A 33 -15.87 -9.87 10.94
N VAL A 34 -15.66 -10.96 10.21
CA VAL A 34 -16.47 -11.36 9.06
C VAL A 34 -16.96 -12.81 9.19
N PRO A 35 -18.18 -13.13 8.73
CA PRO A 35 -18.71 -14.48 8.81
C PRO A 35 -17.97 -15.46 7.89
N ARG A 36 -17.85 -16.72 8.32
CA ARG A 36 -17.23 -17.83 7.56
C ARG A 36 -17.73 -17.96 6.12
N SER A 37 -19.04 -17.80 5.93
CA SER A 37 -19.70 -18.02 4.63
C SER A 37 -19.29 -17.01 3.56
N GLY A 38 -18.66 -15.89 3.95
CA GLY A 38 -18.48 -14.74 3.07
C GLY A 38 -19.79 -14.06 2.62
N GLY A 39 -20.95 -14.55 3.13
CA GLY A 39 -22.34 -14.06 3.02
C GLY A 39 -22.79 -13.23 1.81
N THR A 40 -23.90 -12.50 2.00
CA THR A 40 -24.34 -11.35 1.17
C THR A 40 -23.79 -10.02 1.70
N ARG A 41 -23.09 -10.07 2.84
CA ARG A 41 -22.53 -8.90 3.52
C ARG A 41 -21.40 -8.31 2.69
N LEU A 42 -21.41 -7.00 2.49
CA LEU A 42 -20.39 -6.29 1.71
C LEU A 42 -19.18 -5.99 2.60
N ALA A 43 -18.35 -7.03 2.81
CA ALA A 43 -17.20 -7.06 3.71
C ALA A 43 -16.07 -7.94 3.12
N PRO A 44 -14.81 -7.78 3.57
CA PRO A 44 -13.70 -8.60 3.07
C PRO A 44 -13.86 -10.07 3.48
N VAL A 45 -13.14 -10.95 2.80
CA VAL A 45 -13.02 -12.39 3.13
C VAL A 45 -11.63 -12.69 3.73
N PRO A 46 -11.41 -13.86 4.35
CA PRO A 46 -10.11 -14.25 4.86
C PRO A 46 -9.02 -14.23 3.78
N ILE A 47 -7.89 -13.58 4.11
CA ILE A 47 -6.68 -13.45 3.31
C ILE A 47 -5.76 -14.62 3.62
N ILE A 48 -5.33 -15.32 2.57
CA ILE A 48 -4.33 -16.39 2.67
C ILE A 48 -3.03 -15.81 3.26
N HIS A 49 -2.37 -16.56 4.13
CA HIS A 49 -1.12 -16.15 4.79
C HIS A 49 -1.24 -14.88 5.64
N ARG A 50 -2.42 -14.58 6.20
CA ARG A 50 -2.58 -13.58 7.26
C ARG A 50 -3.17 -14.24 8.51
N GLN A 51 -2.54 -14.02 9.66
CA GLN A 51 -3.06 -14.52 10.94
C GLN A 51 -4.53 -14.13 11.11
N ALA A 52 -5.36 -15.04 11.60
CA ALA A 52 -6.77 -14.79 11.86
C ALA A 52 -7.15 -15.18 13.29
N LEU A 53 -7.99 -14.38 13.94
CA LEU A 53 -8.74 -14.84 15.11
C LEU A 53 -9.99 -15.56 14.60
N LEU A 54 -10.11 -16.85 14.89
CA LEU A 54 -11.35 -17.59 14.69
C LEU A 54 -12.25 -17.39 15.90
N LEU A 55 -13.51 -17.07 15.64
CA LEU A 55 -14.55 -16.88 16.64
C LEU A 55 -15.66 -17.90 16.42
N PHE A 56 -16.07 -18.57 17.49
CA PHE A 56 -17.17 -19.53 17.51
C PHE A 56 -18.20 -19.11 18.55
N THR A 57 -19.39 -18.69 18.11
CA THR A 57 -20.52 -18.42 19.00
C THR A 57 -21.51 -19.58 18.86
N PRO A 58 -21.64 -20.46 19.86
CA PRO A 58 -22.52 -21.62 19.77
C PRO A 58 -24.00 -21.18 19.80
N ASP A 59 -24.88 -21.90 19.09
CA ASP A 59 -26.34 -21.62 19.14
C ASP A 59 -26.90 -21.88 20.54
N THR A 60 -26.34 -22.89 21.22
CA THR A 60 -26.65 -23.23 22.60
C THR A 60 -25.37 -23.16 23.43
N PRO A 61 -25.36 -22.51 24.62
CA PRO A 61 -24.16 -22.38 25.44
C PRO A 61 -23.42 -23.70 25.65
N VAL A 62 -22.10 -23.66 25.54
CA VAL A 62 -21.25 -24.82 25.84
C VAL A 62 -21.47 -25.21 27.30
N PRO A 63 -21.82 -26.48 27.62
CA PRO A 63 -22.06 -26.91 28.99
C PRO A 63 -20.85 -26.65 29.91
N ALA A 64 -21.14 -26.38 31.18
CA ALA A 64 -20.08 -26.17 32.18
C ALA A 64 -19.15 -27.39 32.24
N GLY A 65 -17.83 -27.14 32.22
CA GLY A 65 -16.81 -28.20 32.24
C GLY A 65 -16.47 -28.81 30.87
N VAL A 66 -17.15 -28.42 29.79
CA VAL A 66 -16.82 -28.84 28.43
C VAL A 66 -15.88 -27.83 27.76
N GLN A 67 -14.80 -28.32 27.16
CA GLN A 67 -13.81 -27.51 26.44
C GLN A 67 -13.93 -27.72 24.92
N PRO A 68 -14.26 -26.68 24.15
CA PRO A 68 -14.17 -26.70 22.70
C PRO A 68 -12.73 -26.68 22.20
N TYR A 69 -12.48 -27.40 21.10
CA TYR A 69 -11.20 -27.44 20.40
C TYR A 69 -11.37 -27.03 18.94
N LEU A 70 -10.37 -26.32 18.43
CA LEU A 70 -10.16 -26.10 17.01
C LEU A 70 -9.18 -27.18 16.52
N ASP A 71 -9.66 -28.06 15.65
CA ASP A 71 -8.85 -29.03 14.92
C ASP A 71 -8.40 -28.40 13.59
N VAL A 72 -7.10 -28.43 13.30
CA VAL A 72 -6.52 -28.06 12.00
C VAL A 72 -6.14 -29.34 11.28
N ARG A 73 -6.69 -29.55 10.08
CA ARG A 73 -6.60 -30.83 9.36
C ARG A 73 -6.04 -30.65 7.96
N GLN A 74 -5.20 -31.59 7.54
CA GLN A 74 -4.74 -31.73 6.16
C GLN A 74 -5.34 -33.01 5.58
N GLY A 75 -6.30 -32.86 4.67
CA GLY A 75 -7.16 -33.97 4.27
C GLY A 75 -7.95 -34.52 5.47
N ALA A 76 -7.90 -35.84 5.67
CA ALA A 76 -8.57 -36.50 6.79
C ALA A 76 -7.77 -36.47 8.12
N THR A 77 -6.50 -36.03 8.08
CA THR A 77 -5.59 -36.11 9.23
C THR A 77 -5.63 -34.81 10.03
N THR A 78 -5.87 -34.90 11.34
CA THR A 78 -5.68 -33.76 12.24
C THR A 78 -4.19 -33.55 12.48
N VAL A 79 -3.69 -32.39 12.07
CA VAL A 79 -2.29 -31.98 12.25
C VAL A 79 -2.07 -31.55 13.69
N TYR A 80 -2.97 -30.72 14.23
CA TYR A 80 -3.00 -30.34 15.63
C TYR A 80 -4.41 -29.91 16.07
N SER A 81 -4.62 -29.87 17.38
CA SER A 81 -5.82 -29.33 18.02
C SER A 81 -5.42 -28.29 19.06
N VAL A 82 -6.14 -27.17 19.12
CA VAL A 82 -5.93 -26.11 20.13
C VAL A 82 -7.24 -25.86 20.91
N PRO A 83 -7.22 -25.77 22.25
CA PRO A 83 -8.41 -25.43 23.01
C PRO A 83 -8.84 -24.00 22.68
N LEU A 84 -10.14 -23.78 22.46
CA LEU A 84 -10.66 -22.42 22.33
C LEU A 84 -10.63 -21.69 23.68
N THR A 85 -10.27 -20.42 23.63
CA THR A 85 -10.38 -19.49 24.75
C THR A 85 -11.85 -19.21 25.05
N PRO A 86 -12.30 -19.26 26.32
CA PRO A 86 -13.68 -18.98 26.68
C PRO A 86 -14.05 -17.49 26.47
N PRO A 87 -15.35 -17.14 26.46
CA PRO A 87 -15.78 -15.77 26.19
C PRO A 87 -15.18 -14.69 27.11
N ALA A 88 -14.91 -15.04 28.38
CA ALA A 88 -14.27 -14.13 29.32
C ALA A 88 -12.79 -13.82 29.00
N GLY A 89 -12.15 -14.65 28.16
CA GLY A 89 -10.77 -14.49 27.71
C GLY A 89 -10.64 -13.94 26.29
N LEU A 90 -11.73 -13.46 25.69
CA LEU A 90 -11.66 -12.82 24.37
C LEU A 90 -10.63 -11.68 24.36
N PRO A 91 -9.95 -11.44 23.22
CA PRO A 91 -9.09 -10.29 23.09
C PRO A 91 -9.79 -8.97 23.42
N GLY A 92 -9.03 -8.04 24.00
CA GLY A 92 -9.54 -6.72 24.37
C GLY A 92 -9.80 -5.82 23.16
N ILE A 93 -10.18 -4.58 23.46
CA ILE A 93 -10.44 -3.53 22.47
C ILE A 93 -9.27 -2.55 22.48
N LEU A 94 -8.71 -2.26 21.30
CA LEU A 94 -7.56 -1.37 21.13
C LEU A 94 -7.83 0.03 21.72
N GLU A 95 -9.03 0.57 21.47
CA GLU A 95 -9.44 1.88 21.99
C GLU A 95 -9.59 1.95 23.51
N SER A 96 -9.49 0.83 24.23
CA SER A 96 -9.40 0.86 25.71
C SER A 96 -8.14 1.58 26.19
N GLY A 97 -7.09 1.67 25.36
CA GLY A 97 -5.91 2.47 25.66
C GLY A 97 -6.14 3.99 25.59
N LEU A 98 -7.31 4.44 25.12
CA LEU A 98 -7.67 5.85 25.03
C LEU A 98 -8.50 6.35 26.22
N THR A 99 -9.05 5.46 27.05
CA THR A 99 -10.02 5.81 28.09
C THR A 99 -9.89 4.93 29.33
N GLN A 100 -10.35 5.45 30.47
CA GLN A 100 -10.56 4.63 31.68
C GLN A 100 -11.99 4.07 31.75
N ALA A 101 -12.91 4.54 30.89
CA ALA A 101 -14.26 4.02 30.83
C ALA A 101 -14.27 2.58 30.30
N LYS A 102 -15.04 1.70 30.94
CA LYS A 102 -15.17 0.31 30.50
C LYS A 102 -15.89 0.27 29.15
N LEU A 103 -15.20 -0.20 28.11
CA LEU A 103 -15.79 -0.46 26.80
C LEU A 103 -16.52 -1.82 26.79
N GLN A 104 -17.62 -1.90 26.06
CA GLN A 104 -18.36 -3.16 25.89
C GLN A 104 -17.53 -4.13 25.05
N PRO A 105 -17.32 -5.39 25.50
CA PRO A 105 -16.57 -6.37 24.73
C PRO A 105 -17.30 -6.69 23.42
N TYR A 106 -16.55 -7.20 22.43
CA TYR A 106 -17.12 -7.63 21.15
C TYR A 106 -18.25 -8.67 21.32
N SER A 107 -18.06 -9.63 22.24
CA SER A 107 -19.06 -10.65 22.56
C SER A 107 -18.89 -11.12 24.00
N THR A 108 -19.98 -11.65 24.59
CA THR A 108 -19.98 -12.34 25.88
C THR A 108 -20.21 -13.84 25.75
N ALA A 109 -20.37 -14.34 24.51
CA ALA A 109 -20.69 -15.73 24.21
C ALA A 109 -19.70 -16.40 23.23
N ALA A 110 -18.88 -15.63 22.52
CA ALA A 110 -17.95 -16.16 21.54
C ALA A 110 -16.72 -16.79 22.19
N TRP A 111 -16.40 -18.02 21.80
CA TRP A 111 -15.12 -18.67 22.04
C TRP A 111 -14.13 -18.30 20.94
N SER A 112 -12.82 -18.32 21.21
CA SER A 112 -11.84 -17.91 20.20
C SER A 112 -10.57 -18.75 20.15
N ALA A 113 -9.95 -18.84 18.98
CA ALA A 113 -8.59 -19.35 18.82
C ALA A 113 -7.85 -18.52 17.77
N VAL A 114 -6.56 -18.25 17.99
CA VAL A 114 -5.71 -17.64 16.97
C VAL A 114 -5.25 -18.74 16.01
N VAL A 115 -5.50 -18.56 14.72
CA VAL A 115 -4.98 -19.40 13.64
C VAL A 115 -3.72 -18.72 13.09
N PRO A 116 -2.53 -19.34 13.22
CA PRO A 116 -1.30 -18.81 12.68
C PRO A 116 -1.40 -18.58 11.17
N ALA A 117 -0.72 -17.56 10.65
CA ALA A 117 -0.80 -17.22 9.23
C ALA A 117 -0.42 -18.37 8.29
N ALA A 118 0.55 -19.21 8.68
CA ALA A 118 0.95 -20.40 7.92
C ALA A 118 -0.18 -21.42 7.74
N ASP A 119 -1.18 -21.39 8.63
CA ASP A 119 -2.33 -22.31 8.63
C ASP A 119 -3.61 -21.68 8.05
N VAL A 120 -3.61 -20.37 7.82
CA VAL A 120 -4.68 -19.65 7.11
C VAL A 120 -4.46 -19.82 5.60
N VAL A 121 -4.61 -21.05 5.13
CA VAL A 121 -4.35 -21.47 3.75
C VAL A 121 -5.35 -22.56 3.30
N PRO A 122 -5.70 -22.66 2.01
CA PRO A 122 -6.70 -23.60 1.51
C PRO A 122 -6.32 -25.09 1.62
N GLN A 123 -5.04 -25.40 1.86
CA GLN A 123 -4.57 -26.77 2.06
C GLN A 123 -4.98 -27.37 3.42
N TYR A 124 -5.40 -26.51 4.37
CA TYR A 124 -5.94 -26.94 5.66
C TYR A 124 -7.44 -26.71 5.73
N SER A 125 -8.11 -27.59 6.45
CA SER A 125 -9.49 -27.41 6.90
C SER A 125 -9.51 -27.20 8.41
N LEU A 126 -10.48 -26.42 8.86
CA LEU A 126 -10.66 -26.03 10.26
C LEU A 126 -11.95 -26.67 10.77
N GLY A 127 -11.91 -27.29 11.96
CA GLY A 127 -13.07 -27.92 12.56
C GLY A 127 -13.22 -27.60 14.04
N ILE A 128 -14.40 -27.18 14.48
CA ILE A 128 -14.73 -27.00 15.90
C ILE A 128 -15.34 -28.27 16.46
N ARG A 129 -14.74 -28.81 17.52
CA ARG A 129 -15.17 -30.04 18.18
C ARG A 129 -15.39 -29.82 19.66
N TYR A 130 -16.54 -30.24 20.16
CA TYR A 130 -16.83 -30.41 21.59
C TYR A 130 -17.96 -31.43 21.78
N GLY A 131 -18.13 -31.92 23.02
CA GLY A 131 -19.14 -32.94 23.32
C GLY A 131 -18.76 -34.31 22.73
N ASN A 132 -19.64 -34.85 21.88
CA ASN A 132 -19.57 -36.23 21.36
C ASN A 132 -18.45 -36.51 20.34
N GLY A 133 -17.60 -35.52 20.05
CA GLY A 133 -16.49 -35.65 19.11
C GLY A 133 -16.84 -35.31 17.66
N ALA A 134 -18.10 -35.04 17.33
CA ALA A 134 -18.47 -34.49 16.03
C ALA A 134 -17.87 -33.08 15.84
N SER A 135 -17.61 -32.73 14.59
CA SER A 135 -16.90 -31.50 14.22
C SER A 135 -17.79 -30.61 13.34
N LEU A 136 -17.97 -29.36 13.75
CA LEU A 136 -18.50 -28.30 12.90
C LEU A 136 -17.38 -27.80 11.98
N ASP A 137 -17.62 -27.80 10.68
CA ASP A 137 -16.67 -27.21 9.74
C ASP A 137 -16.60 -25.69 9.93
N ALA A 138 -15.40 -25.20 10.16
CA ALA A 138 -15.09 -23.79 10.35
C ALA A 138 -14.30 -23.20 9.18
N THR A 139 -13.92 -23.99 8.17
CA THR A 139 -13.04 -23.57 7.07
C THR A 139 -13.65 -22.40 6.27
N PRO A 140 -12.91 -21.32 5.98
CA PRO A 140 -13.40 -20.24 5.12
C PRO A 140 -13.93 -20.77 3.78
N VAL A 141 -15.08 -20.22 3.35
CA VAL A 141 -15.70 -20.62 2.07
C VAL A 141 -15.10 -19.87 0.88
N LYS A 142 -14.54 -18.68 1.12
CA LYS A 142 -13.87 -17.83 0.13
C LYS A 142 -12.54 -17.37 0.68
N TRP A 143 -11.59 -17.17 -0.23
CA TRP A 143 -10.23 -16.77 0.08
C TRP A 143 -9.81 -15.61 -0.81
N ALA A 144 -9.20 -14.60 -0.21
CA ALA A 144 -8.49 -13.57 -0.94
C ALA A 144 -7.03 -13.94 -1.12
N ARG A 145 -6.39 -13.39 -2.16
CA ARG A 145 -5.00 -13.69 -2.46
C ARG A 145 -4.08 -13.28 -1.30
N PRO A 146 -2.92 -13.93 -1.13
CA PRO A 146 -1.88 -13.47 -0.22
C PRO A 146 -1.17 -12.25 -0.82
N ALA A 147 -1.81 -11.09 -0.79
CA ALA A 147 -1.30 -9.87 -1.43
C ALA A 147 -0.09 -9.31 -0.66
N ARG A 148 1.01 -9.04 -1.37
CA ARG A 148 2.12 -8.19 -0.89
C ARG A 148 1.90 -6.78 -1.42
N PHE A 149 1.94 -5.79 -0.54
CA PHE A 149 1.89 -4.38 -0.93
C PHE A 149 3.16 -3.67 -0.47
N THR A 150 3.71 -2.83 -1.34
CA THR A 150 4.97 -2.11 -1.10
C THR A 150 4.73 -0.61 -0.94
N ILE A 151 5.37 0.03 0.03
CA ILE A 151 5.39 1.47 0.19
C ILE A 151 6.85 1.94 0.17
N GLY A 152 7.18 2.81 -0.79
CA GLY A 152 8.46 3.50 -0.82
C GLY A 152 8.28 4.97 -0.49
N ARG A 153 8.90 5.48 0.58
CA ARG A 153 8.84 6.91 0.94
C ARG A 153 10.06 7.65 0.40
N LEU A 154 9.80 8.73 -0.31
CA LEU A 154 10.77 9.66 -0.87
C LEU A 154 10.74 10.95 -0.06
N SER A 155 11.88 11.33 0.49
CA SER A 155 12.06 12.60 1.18
C SER A 155 12.87 13.57 0.33
N LEU A 156 12.28 14.72 0.00
CA LEU A 156 12.88 15.75 -0.85
C LEU A 156 13.24 16.99 -0.04
N VAL A 157 14.51 17.40 -0.05
CA VAL A 157 14.97 18.66 0.57
C VAL A 157 15.47 19.60 -0.53
N LEU A 158 14.72 20.67 -0.77
CA LEU A 158 15.02 21.68 -1.79
C LEU A 158 15.81 22.84 -1.18
N TRP A 159 16.94 23.15 -1.81
CA TRP A 159 17.91 24.17 -1.41
C TRP A 159 18.41 23.93 0.02
N PRO A 160 19.17 22.83 0.25
CA PRO A 160 19.66 22.47 1.57
C PRO A 160 20.56 23.56 2.17
N THR A 161 20.69 23.54 3.48
CA THR A 161 21.50 24.50 4.25
C THR A 161 22.49 23.74 5.13
N ALA A 162 23.24 24.46 5.97
CA ALA A 162 24.09 23.81 6.97
C ALA A 162 23.30 22.97 8.00
N GLN A 163 21.99 23.20 8.15
CA GLN A 163 21.11 22.49 9.08
C GLN A 163 19.81 22.09 8.37
N ASP A 164 19.78 20.87 7.84
CA ASP A 164 18.61 20.31 7.15
C ASP A 164 17.50 19.88 8.12
N PRO A 165 16.24 19.78 7.65
CA PRO A 165 15.12 19.31 8.48
C PRO A 165 15.24 17.81 8.79
N THR A 166 14.58 17.38 9.86
CA THR A 166 14.36 15.96 10.13
C THR A 166 13.29 15.42 9.18
N THR A 167 13.63 14.41 8.39
CA THR A 167 12.73 13.85 7.36
C THR A 167 11.93 12.63 7.82
N SER A 168 12.16 12.17 9.05
CA SER A 168 11.52 10.98 9.63
C SER A 168 11.13 11.26 11.10
N GLU A 169 10.07 12.03 11.29
CA GLU A 169 9.55 12.36 12.63
C GLU A 169 8.86 11.17 13.31
N VAL A 170 8.32 10.24 12.51
CA VAL A 170 7.68 9.01 12.98
C VAL A 170 8.46 7.80 12.47
N PRO A 171 8.87 6.86 13.35
CA PRO A 171 9.60 5.68 12.93
C PRO A 171 8.78 4.86 11.91
N ILE A 172 9.42 4.49 10.79
CA ILE A 172 8.79 3.68 9.74
C ILE A 172 8.26 2.34 10.27
N SER A 173 8.85 1.78 11.32
CA SER A 173 8.34 0.57 11.98
C SER A 173 6.97 0.75 12.62
N LYS A 174 6.69 1.94 13.18
CA LYS A 174 5.36 2.27 13.69
C LYS A 174 4.39 2.48 12.52
N LEU A 175 4.79 3.26 11.51
CA LEU A 175 3.96 3.53 10.33
C LEU A 175 3.56 2.23 9.61
N ALA A 176 4.52 1.32 9.38
CA ALA A 176 4.25 0.05 8.73
C ALA A 176 3.31 -0.86 9.53
N ARG A 177 3.56 -1.03 10.84
CA ARG A 177 2.72 -1.89 11.69
C ARG A 177 1.29 -1.39 11.78
N ASP A 178 1.12 -0.10 12.06
CA ASP A 178 -0.21 0.48 12.22
C ASP A 178 -0.97 0.47 10.88
N TYR A 179 -0.29 0.71 9.75
CA TYR A 179 -0.95 0.69 8.44
C TYR A 179 -1.35 -0.73 8.03
N TYR A 180 -0.49 -1.74 8.29
CA TYR A 180 -0.81 -3.15 8.07
C TYR A 180 -2.08 -3.58 8.82
N GLY A 181 -2.29 -3.09 10.05
CA GLY A 181 -3.50 -3.32 10.81
C GLY A 181 -4.77 -2.72 10.20
N SER A 182 -4.64 -1.76 9.29
CA SER A 182 -5.76 -1.04 8.65
C SER A 182 -6.12 -1.53 7.24
N ILE A 183 -5.22 -2.23 6.54
CA ILE A 183 -5.42 -2.66 5.14
C ILE A 183 -5.45 -4.18 4.96
N PRO A 184 -6.17 -4.73 3.96
CA PRO A 184 -6.36 -6.17 3.78
C PRO A 184 -5.27 -6.82 2.91
N VAL A 185 -4.02 -6.84 3.40
CA VAL A 185 -2.87 -7.47 2.73
C VAL A 185 -2.27 -8.61 3.56
N SER A 186 -1.63 -9.59 2.95
CA SER A 186 -0.88 -10.64 3.66
C SER A 186 0.41 -10.07 4.24
N THR A 187 1.09 -9.25 3.44
CA THR A 187 2.42 -8.72 3.75
C THR A 187 2.49 -7.26 3.31
N LEU A 188 3.02 -6.39 4.17
CA LEU A 188 3.35 -5.01 3.85
C LEU A 188 4.87 -4.83 3.90
N ASN A 189 5.46 -4.29 2.83
CA ASN A 189 6.86 -3.90 2.77
C ASN A 189 6.95 -2.37 2.74
N TYR A 190 7.46 -1.74 3.79
CA TYR A 190 7.60 -0.28 3.84
C TYR A 190 9.09 0.08 4.02
N PHE A 191 9.65 0.84 3.08
CA PHE A 191 11.03 1.33 3.13
C PHE A 191 11.15 2.83 2.83
N ASP A 192 12.30 3.37 3.22
CA ASP A 192 12.73 4.72 2.89
C ASP A 192 13.76 4.69 1.75
N TYR A 193 13.61 5.60 0.80
CA TYR A 193 14.72 6.04 -0.04
C TYR A 193 15.68 6.91 0.77
N THR A 194 16.93 7.03 0.33
CA THR A 194 17.83 8.08 0.82
C THR A 194 17.18 9.45 0.61
N THR A 195 17.38 10.37 1.55
CA THR A 195 16.88 11.74 1.39
C THR A 195 17.54 12.39 0.19
N LEU A 196 16.72 12.84 -0.77
CA LEU A 196 17.20 13.56 -1.94
C LEU A 196 17.36 15.04 -1.59
N LYS A 197 18.60 15.51 -1.57
CA LYS A 197 18.94 16.91 -1.37
C LYS A 197 19.27 17.55 -2.71
N LEU A 198 18.57 18.62 -3.04
CA LEU A 198 18.72 19.31 -4.32
C LEU A 198 19.15 20.76 -4.10
N ASP A 199 20.39 21.08 -4.44
CA ASP A 199 20.89 22.48 -4.48
C ASP A 199 20.22 23.30 -5.58
N TYR A 200 19.53 22.63 -6.50
CA TYR A 200 18.81 23.25 -7.59
C TYR A 200 17.58 22.45 -8.01
N ALA A 201 16.62 23.12 -8.63
CA ALA A 201 15.50 22.48 -9.32
C ALA A 201 15.36 23.02 -10.74
N VAL A 202 15.13 22.14 -11.72
CA VAL A 202 14.74 22.54 -13.07
C VAL A 202 13.21 22.68 -13.08
N LEU A 203 12.73 23.90 -13.30
CA LEU A 203 11.31 24.21 -13.28
C LEU A 203 10.92 25.09 -14.47
N GLN A 204 9.66 25.00 -14.82
CA GLN A 204 9.01 25.87 -15.80
C GLN A 204 8.09 26.84 -15.05
N GLY A 205 8.30 28.15 -15.20
CA GLY A 205 7.49 29.21 -14.58
C GLY A 205 6.68 29.98 -15.62
N GLY A 206 5.37 30.16 -15.39
CA GLY A 206 4.50 30.92 -16.30
C GLY A 206 4.55 30.41 -17.75
N ASN A 207 5.00 31.26 -18.68
CA ASN A 207 5.29 30.90 -20.08
C ASN A 207 6.79 30.98 -20.40
N HIS A 208 7.65 30.99 -19.38
CA HIS A 208 9.09 31.00 -19.55
C HIS A 208 9.59 29.61 -19.92
N ALA A 209 10.72 29.58 -20.63
CA ALA A 209 11.46 28.35 -20.84
C ALA A 209 11.86 27.72 -19.49
N PRO A 210 11.93 26.38 -19.39
CA PRO A 210 12.45 25.75 -18.19
C PRO A 210 13.84 26.28 -17.87
N ARG A 211 14.12 26.48 -16.58
CA ARG A 211 15.45 26.91 -16.12
C ARG A 211 15.82 26.25 -14.80
N LYS A 212 17.10 26.30 -14.49
CA LYS A 212 17.68 25.81 -13.24
C LYS A 212 17.60 26.90 -12.16
N TYR A 213 16.89 26.62 -11.07
CA TYR A 213 16.71 27.52 -9.92
C TYR A 213 17.57 27.04 -8.74
N THR A 214 18.46 27.89 -8.26
CA THR A 214 19.34 27.61 -7.10
C THR A 214 18.84 28.21 -5.79
N ARG A 215 17.69 28.90 -5.81
CA ARG A 215 17.02 29.43 -4.61
C ARG A 215 15.53 29.63 -4.85
N PHE A 216 14.73 29.48 -3.79
CA PHE A 216 13.27 29.63 -3.85
C PHE A 216 12.81 31.03 -4.26
N ALA A 217 13.54 32.09 -3.87
CA ALA A 217 13.16 33.47 -4.21
C ALA A 217 13.04 33.71 -5.74
N ASP A 218 13.89 33.06 -6.53
CA ASP A 218 13.84 33.17 -7.99
C ASP A 218 12.66 32.37 -8.58
N VAL A 219 12.30 31.24 -7.95
CA VAL A 219 11.09 30.47 -8.30
C VAL A 219 9.85 31.35 -8.14
N THR A 220 9.79 32.11 -7.04
CA THR A 220 8.69 33.05 -6.79
C THR A 220 8.67 34.23 -7.73
N ALA A 221 9.83 34.82 -8.03
CA ALA A 221 9.94 35.92 -8.98
C ALA A 221 9.39 35.56 -10.38
N ASP A 222 9.56 34.31 -10.80
CA ASP A 222 9.12 33.80 -12.10
C ASP A 222 7.73 33.12 -12.07
N GLY A 223 7.02 33.18 -10.94
CA GLY A 223 5.68 32.61 -10.81
C GLY A 223 5.63 31.07 -10.85
N ALA A 224 6.72 30.38 -10.51
CA ALA A 224 6.82 28.92 -10.44
C ALA A 224 6.51 28.34 -9.05
N ASN A 225 5.69 29.04 -8.25
CA ASN A 225 5.47 28.78 -6.82
C ASN A 225 4.81 27.44 -6.46
N ASP A 226 4.23 26.73 -7.42
CA ASP A 226 3.62 25.41 -7.22
C ASP A 226 4.70 24.31 -7.18
N LEU A 227 5.41 24.21 -6.04
CA LEU A 227 6.39 23.15 -5.82
C LEU A 227 5.73 21.77 -5.73
N TYR A 228 4.47 21.72 -5.27
CA TYR A 228 3.70 20.48 -5.20
C TYR A 228 3.54 19.85 -6.59
N GLY A 229 2.92 20.58 -7.52
CA GLY A 229 2.63 20.10 -8.87
C GLY A 229 3.85 20.02 -9.79
N LYS A 230 4.89 20.83 -9.52
CA LYS A 230 6.10 20.89 -10.38
C LYS A 230 7.28 20.03 -9.91
N LEU A 231 7.33 19.65 -8.62
CA LEU A 231 8.41 18.80 -8.08
C LEU A 231 7.88 17.63 -7.26
N LEU A 232 7.22 17.89 -6.13
CA LEU A 232 6.93 16.85 -5.15
C LEU A 232 6.12 15.69 -5.74
N LYS A 233 4.98 16.02 -6.37
CA LYS A 233 4.12 15.05 -7.05
C LYS A 233 4.84 14.38 -8.24
N PRO A 234 5.47 15.11 -9.18
CA PRO A 234 6.23 14.48 -10.26
C PRO A 234 7.32 13.51 -9.80
N PHE A 235 8.03 13.79 -8.71
CA PHE A 235 9.06 12.88 -8.19
C PHE A 235 8.44 11.58 -7.65
N ALA A 236 7.33 11.65 -6.91
CA ALA A 236 6.60 10.47 -6.44
C ALA A 236 6.08 9.62 -7.61
N ILE A 237 5.50 10.27 -8.63
CA ILE A 237 5.06 9.62 -9.87
C ILE A 237 6.22 8.95 -10.59
N ARG A 238 7.36 9.63 -10.74
CA ARG A 238 8.52 9.06 -11.44
C ARG A 238 9.13 7.89 -10.69
N ALA A 239 9.13 7.90 -9.36
CA ALA A 239 9.49 6.73 -8.57
C ALA A 239 8.53 5.54 -8.80
N SER A 240 7.21 5.80 -8.86
CA SER A 240 6.22 4.77 -9.23
C SER A 240 6.47 4.20 -10.62
N LEU A 241 6.67 5.07 -11.62
CA LEU A 241 6.90 4.66 -13.00
C LEU A 241 8.20 3.86 -13.13
N ALA A 242 9.28 4.29 -12.48
CA ALA A 242 10.55 3.55 -12.44
C ALA A 242 10.39 2.13 -11.88
N ASN A 243 9.56 1.97 -10.84
CA ASN A 243 9.31 0.67 -10.20
C ASN A 243 8.19 -0.16 -10.84
N THR A 244 7.52 0.37 -11.86
CA THR A 244 6.47 -0.34 -12.63
C THR A 244 6.85 -0.53 -14.09
N GLY A 245 8.13 -0.35 -14.44
CA GLY A 245 8.66 -0.57 -15.78
C GLY A 245 8.22 0.50 -16.78
N ARG A 246 7.61 1.60 -16.32
CA ARG A 246 7.07 2.69 -17.15
C ARG A 246 7.87 3.97 -17.01
N GLY A 247 9.02 3.93 -16.33
CA GLY A 247 9.81 5.11 -16.00
C GLY A 247 10.25 5.94 -17.21
N LEU A 248 10.49 5.28 -18.35
CA LEU A 248 10.86 5.93 -19.61
C LEU A 248 9.66 6.54 -20.35
N LEU A 249 8.42 6.12 -20.04
CA LEU A 249 7.23 6.69 -20.69
C LEU A 249 7.03 8.14 -20.25
N ILE A 250 7.16 9.05 -21.21
CA ILE A 250 6.87 10.48 -21.02
C ILE A 250 5.42 10.79 -21.37
N ARG A 251 4.85 10.09 -22.35
CA ARG A 251 3.51 10.31 -22.88
C ARG A 251 2.65 9.06 -22.74
N ASP A 252 1.34 9.25 -22.59
CA ASP A 252 0.35 8.17 -22.63
C ASP A 252 0.02 7.76 -24.08
N ALA A 253 -0.85 6.75 -24.22
CA ALA A 253 -1.28 6.26 -25.54
C ALA A 253 -2.05 7.32 -26.37
N LYS A 254 -2.51 8.42 -25.76
CA LYS A 254 -3.17 9.55 -26.43
C LYS A 254 -2.20 10.68 -26.76
N GLY A 255 -0.91 10.53 -26.43
CA GLY A 255 0.14 11.52 -26.66
C GLY A 255 0.23 12.62 -25.61
N ALA A 256 -0.57 12.57 -24.54
CA ALA A 256 -0.51 13.54 -23.44
C ALA A 256 0.66 13.21 -22.50
N THR A 257 1.36 14.23 -21.99
CA THR A 257 2.40 14.02 -20.97
C THR A 257 1.80 13.32 -19.75
N VAL A 258 2.49 12.30 -19.25
CA VAL A 258 2.10 11.55 -18.04
C VAL A 258 2.24 12.47 -16.83
N TYR A 259 1.15 13.17 -16.50
CA TYR A 259 1.03 14.11 -15.38
C TYR A 259 0.37 13.50 -14.13
N GLY A 260 -0.15 12.28 -14.28
CA GLY A 260 -0.64 11.42 -13.22
C GLY A 260 -0.27 9.98 -13.57
N ASP A 261 -0.03 9.16 -12.55
CA ASP A 261 0.12 7.73 -12.75
C ASP A 261 -1.11 6.99 -12.23
N SER A 262 -1.55 6.00 -13.00
CA SER A 262 -2.48 4.96 -12.59
C SER A 262 -1.81 3.63 -12.84
N SER A 263 -1.03 3.17 -11.86
CA SER A 263 -0.29 1.93 -11.96
C SER A 263 -1.20 0.80 -12.43
N PRO A 264 -0.83 0.07 -13.51
CA PRO A 264 -1.56 -1.12 -13.95
C PRO A 264 -1.34 -2.30 -12.99
N TYR A 265 -0.44 -2.14 -12.02
CA TYR A 265 -0.06 -3.18 -11.08
C TYR A 265 -0.44 -2.79 -9.66
N SER A 266 -0.87 -3.80 -8.91
CA SER A 266 -1.22 -3.72 -7.49
C SER A 266 -0.03 -3.90 -6.54
N PHE A 267 1.19 -3.66 -7.04
CA PHE A 267 2.45 -3.93 -6.35
C PHE A 267 2.69 -3.01 -5.13
N GLY A 268 2.33 -1.73 -5.23
CA GLY A 268 2.68 -0.77 -4.19
C GLY A 268 2.39 0.68 -4.55
N SER A 269 2.79 1.58 -3.66
CA SER A 269 2.69 3.04 -3.81
C SER A 269 3.97 3.75 -3.37
N TYR A 270 4.30 4.84 -4.05
CA TYR A 270 5.47 5.68 -3.77
C TYR A 270 5.03 7.04 -3.27
N ILE A 271 5.48 7.40 -2.06
CA ILE A 271 5.00 8.59 -1.34
C ILE A 271 6.07 9.66 -1.35
N GLY A 272 5.76 10.82 -1.93
CA GLY A 272 6.58 12.01 -1.81
C GLY A 272 6.21 12.85 -0.58
N ILE A 273 7.22 13.16 0.24
CA ILE A 273 7.16 14.25 1.24
C ILE A 273 8.34 15.19 1.01
N GLY A 274 8.17 16.49 1.27
CA GLY A 274 9.20 17.45 0.91
C GLY A 274 9.29 18.71 1.76
N TRP A 275 10.47 19.31 1.73
CA TRP A 275 10.80 20.56 2.40
C TRP A 275 11.49 21.49 1.41
N TYR A 276 11.23 22.80 1.53
CA TYR A 276 12.03 23.82 0.85
C TYR A 276 12.52 24.88 1.83
N TYR A 277 13.73 25.38 1.63
CA TYR A 277 14.24 26.49 2.44
C TYR A 277 13.71 27.83 1.94
N ASP A 278 12.97 28.53 2.80
CA ASP A 278 12.49 29.90 2.55
C ASP A 278 13.40 30.89 3.28
N ALA A 279 14.34 31.49 2.54
CA ALA A 279 15.28 32.46 3.09
C ALA A 279 14.59 33.72 3.67
N ALA A 280 13.41 34.09 3.17
CA ALA A 280 12.66 35.23 3.71
C ALA A 280 12.06 34.92 5.09
N LYS A 281 11.79 33.64 5.38
CA LYS A 281 11.32 33.18 6.70
C LYS A 281 12.43 32.61 7.58
N GLY A 282 13.64 32.41 7.03
CA GLY A 282 14.77 31.83 7.73
C GLY A 282 14.56 30.39 8.21
N LYS A 283 13.69 29.62 7.55
CA LYS A 283 13.36 28.24 7.95
C LYS A 283 12.84 27.39 6.78
N TYR A 284 12.87 26.08 6.96
CA TYR A 284 12.21 25.15 6.04
C TYR A 284 10.69 25.26 6.13
N GLN A 285 10.04 25.06 5.00
CA GLN A 285 8.59 25.05 4.80
C GLN A 285 8.21 23.77 4.05
N ASP A 286 6.92 23.43 4.05
CA ASP A 286 6.41 22.25 3.34
C ASP A 286 6.41 22.45 1.82
N ALA A 287 7.01 21.52 1.08
CA ALA A 287 7.03 21.54 -0.39
C ALA A 287 5.65 21.29 -1.01
N ASN A 288 4.67 20.83 -0.24
CA ASN A 288 3.27 20.88 -0.60
C ASN A 288 2.72 22.32 -0.44
N THR A 289 3.06 23.18 -1.40
CA THR A 289 2.66 24.59 -1.46
C THR A 289 1.21 24.81 -1.93
N PHE A 290 0.52 23.76 -2.38
CA PHE A 290 -0.80 23.87 -2.99
C PHE A 290 -1.95 23.82 -1.97
N GLY A 291 -1.67 23.39 -0.74
CA GLY A 291 -2.68 23.31 0.32
C GLY A 291 -3.63 22.11 0.20
N TYR A 292 -3.30 21.14 -0.66
CA TYR A 292 -3.98 19.85 -0.78
C TYR A 292 -2.98 18.73 -1.02
N SER A 293 -3.24 17.54 -0.50
CA SER A 293 -2.50 16.32 -0.86
C SER A 293 -3.25 15.57 -1.96
N GLY A 294 -2.59 14.58 -2.56
CA GLY A 294 -3.20 13.78 -3.60
C GLY A 294 -2.47 12.46 -3.81
N GLY A 295 -3.24 11.44 -4.13
CA GLY A 295 -2.75 10.13 -4.48
C GLY A 295 -3.62 9.45 -5.52
N TRP A 296 -3.01 8.47 -6.18
CA TRP A 296 -3.70 7.55 -7.07
C TRP A 296 -2.99 6.19 -7.04
N THR A 297 -3.41 5.22 -7.84
CA THR A 297 -2.74 3.91 -7.90
C THR A 297 -1.26 4.08 -8.28
N GLY A 298 -0.37 3.66 -7.38
CA GLY A 298 1.08 3.72 -7.56
C GLY A 298 1.79 4.90 -6.88
N TRP A 299 1.10 5.99 -6.53
CA TRP A 299 1.78 7.15 -5.93
C TRP A 299 0.89 7.96 -5.00
N ALA A 300 1.52 8.69 -4.09
CA ALA A 300 0.91 9.76 -3.30
C ALA A 300 1.93 10.88 -3.05
N ALA A 301 1.45 12.08 -2.78
CA ALA A 301 2.26 13.20 -2.30
C ALA A 301 1.52 13.88 -1.15
N THR A 302 2.15 13.95 0.02
CA THR A 302 1.52 14.39 1.26
C THR A 302 2.32 15.49 1.96
N TRP A 303 1.72 16.08 3.00
CA TRP A 303 2.44 17.00 3.89
C TRP A 303 3.53 16.31 4.69
N ASN A 304 4.50 17.10 5.13
CA ASN A 304 5.76 16.63 5.72
C ASN A 304 5.73 16.50 7.26
N TYR A 305 4.70 17.02 7.93
CA TYR A 305 4.57 17.00 9.40
C TYR A 305 4.08 15.64 9.93
N ALA A 306 4.36 15.34 11.21
CA ALA A 306 4.04 14.06 11.85
C ALA A 306 2.61 13.54 11.61
N SER A 307 1.56 14.35 11.78
CA SER A 307 0.17 13.91 11.54
C SER A 307 -0.18 13.73 10.05
N GLY A 308 0.61 14.32 9.14
CA GLY A 308 0.53 14.04 7.71
C GLY A 308 1.10 12.67 7.34
N GLN A 309 2.03 12.14 8.14
CA GLN A 309 2.61 10.81 7.99
C GLN A 309 1.84 9.74 8.80
N CYS A 310 1.25 10.13 9.93
CA CYS A 310 0.54 9.30 10.90
C CYS A 310 -0.83 9.92 11.20
N GLY A 311 -1.82 9.62 10.37
CA GLY A 311 -3.17 10.17 10.51
C GLY A 311 -4.05 9.89 9.30
N ASN A 312 -5.24 10.49 9.30
CA ASN A 312 -6.23 10.28 8.25
C ASN A 312 -5.72 10.62 6.85
N LEU A 313 -4.97 11.72 6.71
CA LEU A 313 -4.43 12.15 5.41
C LEU A 313 -3.66 11.02 4.71
N PHE A 314 -2.71 10.41 5.42
CA PHE A 314 -1.90 9.35 4.86
C PHE A 314 -2.77 8.15 4.43
N ALA A 315 -3.69 7.73 5.31
CA ALA A 315 -4.60 6.64 5.02
C ALA A 315 -5.54 6.97 3.84
N HIS A 316 -6.00 8.21 3.72
CA HIS A 316 -6.84 8.69 2.64
C HIS A 316 -6.11 8.61 1.29
N GLU A 317 -4.92 9.21 1.19
CA GLU A 317 -4.16 9.23 -0.07
C GLU A 317 -3.70 7.84 -0.49
N LEU A 318 -3.32 6.98 0.46
CA LEU A 318 -2.98 5.59 0.13
C LEU A 318 -4.22 4.71 -0.08
N GLY A 319 -5.38 5.11 0.43
CA GLY A 319 -6.66 4.52 0.07
C GLY A 319 -6.90 4.65 -1.44
N HIS A 320 -6.64 5.83 -2.02
CA HIS A 320 -6.64 5.99 -3.48
C HIS A 320 -5.63 5.08 -4.18
N SER A 321 -4.43 4.88 -3.60
CA SER A 321 -3.45 3.94 -4.13
C SER A 321 -3.91 2.47 -4.13
N LEU A 322 -4.89 2.13 -3.29
CA LEU A 322 -5.52 0.80 -3.20
C LEU A 322 -6.85 0.74 -3.97
N GLY A 323 -7.08 1.67 -4.90
CA GLY A 323 -8.25 1.68 -5.79
C GLY A 323 -9.52 2.26 -5.17
N LEU A 324 -9.41 2.99 -4.06
CA LEU A 324 -10.57 3.58 -3.41
C LEU A 324 -10.97 4.93 -3.99
N SER A 325 -12.26 5.23 -3.87
CA SER A 325 -12.86 6.54 -4.14
C SER A 325 -13.41 7.10 -2.83
N HIS A 326 -13.70 8.40 -2.81
CA HIS A 326 -14.40 9.05 -1.70
C HIS A 326 -15.69 8.30 -1.35
N PHE A 327 -15.96 8.13 -0.05
CA PHE A 327 -17.15 7.47 0.48
C PHE A 327 -17.99 8.43 1.32
N THR A 328 -18.34 9.56 0.70
CA THR A 328 -19.04 10.67 1.34
C THR A 328 -20.55 10.63 1.12
N GLU A 329 -21.27 11.65 1.61
CA GLU A 329 -22.72 11.79 1.51
C GLU A 329 -23.29 11.40 0.12
N GLY A 330 -24.24 10.45 0.12
CA GLY A 330 -24.97 9.98 -1.05
C GLY A 330 -24.28 8.90 -1.88
N THR A 331 -23.03 8.57 -1.54
CA THR A 331 -22.22 7.59 -2.26
C THR A 331 -22.78 6.17 -2.14
N ALA A 332 -23.23 5.75 -0.96
CA ALA A 332 -23.81 4.43 -0.73
C ALA A 332 -25.06 4.20 -1.59
N LYS A 333 -25.90 5.23 -1.75
CA LYS A 333 -27.06 5.18 -2.65
C LYS A 333 -26.62 5.05 -4.11
N GLN A 334 -25.63 5.82 -4.54
CA GLN A 334 -25.07 5.74 -5.89
C GLN A 334 -24.45 4.37 -6.19
N TRP A 335 -23.78 3.77 -5.22
CA TRP A 335 -23.18 2.44 -5.33
C TRP A 335 -24.17 1.30 -5.12
N GLY A 336 -25.43 1.59 -4.76
CA GLY A 336 -26.47 0.58 -4.55
C GLY A 336 -26.29 -0.26 -3.28
N ILE A 337 -25.68 0.30 -2.24
CA ILE A 337 -25.31 -0.39 -1.00
C ILE A 337 -25.95 0.22 0.26
N ALA A 338 -26.87 1.17 0.09
CA ALA A 338 -27.47 1.94 1.18
C ALA A 338 -28.22 1.08 2.22
N ASP A 339 -28.64 -0.13 1.88
CA ASP A 339 -29.29 -1.05 2.83
C ASP A 339 -28.31 -1.52 3.93
N GLU A 340 -27.03 -1.69 3.60
CA GLU A 340 -25.99 -2.12 4.56
C GLU A 340 -25.12 -0.96 5.07
N TYR A 341 -24.95 0.09 4.25
CA TYR A 341 -24.20 1.31 4.58
C TYR A 341 -25.08 2.55 4.43
N PRO A 342 -26.14 2.70 5.24
CA PRO A 342 -27.11 3.80 5.11
C PRO A 342 -26.53 5.18 5.40
N ASN A 343 -25.37 5.24 6.07
CA ASN A 343 -24.68 6.46 6.46
C ASN A 343 -23.35 6.64 5.70
N ASP A 344 -23.26 6.12 4.47
CA ASP A 344 -22.06 6.20 3.64
C ASP A 344 -20.81 5.66 4.37
N GLY A 345 -19.69 6.39 4.33
CA GLY A 345 -18.46 6.07 5.03
C GLY A 345 -18.49 6.36 6.53
N ILE A 346 -19.61 6.14 7.22
CA ILE A 346 -19.72 6.24 8.67
C ILE A 346 -20.13 4.87 9.22
N ASN A 347 -19.26 4.27 10.03
CA ASN A 347 -19.53 2.98 10.64
C ASN A 347 -20.74 3.04 11.57
N GLY A 348 -21.66 2.09 11.44
CA GLY A 348 -22.80 1.90 12.31
C GLY A 348 -22.75 0.58 13.10
N PRO A 349 -23.69 0.36 14.03
CA PRO A 349 -23.74 -0.84 14.88
C PRO A 349 -23.93 -2.14 14.09
N ASN A 350 -24.47 -2.05 12.87
CA ASN A 350 -24.69 -3.19 11.98
C ASN A 350 -23.51 -3.43 11.02
N ASN A 351 -22.45 -2.62 11.04
CA ASN A 351 -21.25 -2.86 10.23
C ASN A 351 -20.25 -3.78 10.99
N PRO A 352 -19.35 -4.49 10.28
CA PRO A 352 -18.34 -5.31 10.92
C PRO A 352 -17.47 -4.50 11.88
N TRP A 353 -17.18 -5.03 13.06
CA TRP A 353 -16.13 -4.49 13.92
C TRP A 353 -14.77 -4.67 13.24
N GLY A 354 -13.84 -3.78 13.56
CA GLY A 354 -12.45 -3.96 13.17
C GLY A 354 -11.73 -4.98 14.03
N PHE A 355 -10.61 -5.43 13.50
CA PHE A 355 -9.66 -6.25 14.22
C PHE A 355 -8.25 -5.90 13.78
N ASP A 356 -7.39 -5.63 14.75
CA ASP A 356 -5.98 -5.37 14.52
C ASP A 356 -5.18 -6.63 14.84
N THR A 357 -4.70 -7.30 13.78
CA THR A 357 -3.87 -8.51 13.91
C THR A 357 -2.49 -8.25 14.52
N VAL A 358 -1.97 -7.01 14.48
CA VAL A 358 -0.66 -6.68 15.07
C VAL A 358 -0.77 -6.67 16.59
N HIS A 359 -1.84 -6.08 17.11
CA HIS A 359 -2.08 -6.01 18.55
C HIS A 359 -2.91 -7.18 19.07
N ASN A 360 -3.49 -7.99 18.16
CA ASN A 360 -4.47 -9.04 18.47
C ASN A 360 -5.63 -8.46 19.30
N GLN A 361 -6.24 -7.36 18.84
CA GLN A 361 -7.29 -6.64 19.56
C GLN A 361 -8.43 -6.25 18.61
N PHE A 362 -9.65 -6.20 19.13
CA PHE A 362 -10.79 -5.65 18.40
C PHE A 362 -10.70 -4.13 18.29
N ARG A 363 -11.34 -3.57 17.26
CA ARG A 363 -11.56 -2.14 17.14
C ARG A 363 -13.05 -1.85 17.10
N THR A 364 -13.47 -0.86 17.89
CA THR A 364 -14.89 -0.44 17.95
C THR A 364 -15.36 0.11 16.61
N TRP A 365 -16.65 -0.03 16.28
CA TRP A 365 -17.25 0.69 15.16
C TRP A 365 -17.49 2.18 15.48
N TYR A 366 -17.54 2.53 16.77
CA TYR A 366 -17.80 3.88 17.27
C TYR A 366 -16.54 4.58 17.76
N ARG A 367 -16.58 5.92 17.83
CA ARG A 367 -15.48 6.76 18.31
C ARG A 367 -15.33 6.67 19.83
N VAL A 368 -14.09 6.70 20.29
CA VAL A 368 -13.72 6.70 21.72
C VAL A 368 -12.76 7.85 21.96
N ASN A 369 -12.97 8.60 23.04
CA ASN A 369 -12.07 9.64 23.54
C ASN A 369 -11.68 9.35 25.00
N ALA A 370 -11.00 10.29 25.67
CA ALA A 370 -10.57 10.14 27.07
C ALA A 370 -11.72 9.78 28.04
N ASP A 371 -12.92 10.29 27.78
CA ASP A 371 -14.10 10.11 28.64
C ASP A 371 -14.91 8.83 28.34
N GLY A 372 -14.59 8.14 27.25
CA GLY A 372 -15.24 6.89 26.83
C GLY A 372 -15.82 6.95 25.42
N PRO A 373 -16.87 6.16 25.13
CA PRO A 373 -17.59 6.26 23.85
C PRO A 373 -18.11 7.68 23.62
N VAL A 374 -17.87 8.23 22.43
CA VAL A 374 -18.42 9.53 22.05
C VAL A 374 -19.92 9.36 21.79
N ILE A 375 -20.74 10.09 22.54
CA ILE A 375 -22.21 10.01 22.47
C ILE A 375 -22.78 11.24 21.77
N ASP A 376 -23.67 11.03 20.81
CA ASP A 376 -24.48 12.07 20.20
C ASP A 376 -25.54 12.55 21.20
N LYS A 377 -25.54 13.85 21.51
CA LYS A 377 -26.41 14.42 22.56
C LYS A 377 -27.90 14.42 22.18
N ALA A 378 -28.23 14.42 20.89
CA ALA A 378 -29.62 14.47 20.44
C ALA A 378 -30.28 13.09 20.46
N THR A 379 -29.51 12.04 20.13
CA THR A 379 -30.00 10.66 19.99
C THR A 379 -29.62 9.75 21.15
N GLY A 380 -28.60 10.14 21.94
CA GLY A 380 -28.03 9.30 23.01
C GLY A 380 -27.24 8.10 22.49
N GLN A 381 -26.99 8.00 21.18
CA GLN A 381 -26.30 6.87 20.55
C GLN A 381 -24.79 7.14 20.44
N SER A 382 -24.01 6.07 20.32
CA SER A 382 -22.57 6.19 20.04
C SER A 382 -22.35 6.73 18.62
N VAL A 383 -21.41 7.66 18.48
CA VAL A 383 -21.02 8.25 17.19
C VAL A 383 -20.12 7.30 16.44
N GLY A 384 -20.49 6.96 15.21
CA GLY A 384 -19.72 6.09 14.32
C GLY A 384 -18.34 6.65 13.96
N LYS A 385 -17.38 5.76 13.69
CA LYS A 385 -16.09 6.15 13.11
C LYS A 385 -16.21 6.43 11.62
N HIS A 386 -15.49 7.43 11.13
CA HIS A 386 -15.45 7.75 9.71
C HIS A 386 -14.44 6.88 8.96
N ASP A 387 -14.81 6.46 7.75
CA ASP A 387 -13.90 5.90 6.77
C ASP A 387 -12.82 6.94 6.42
N PRO A 388 -11.56 6.54 6.15
CA PRO A 388 -10.55 7.48 5.71
C PRO A 388 -10.95 8.25 4.44
N MET A 389 -11.73 7.62 3.56
CA MET A 389 -12.30 8.22 2.35
C MET A 389 -13.52 9.12 2.63
N ASN A 390 -13.84 9.38 3.90
CA ASN A 390 -14.93 10.23 4.40
C ASN A 390 -14.49 11.10 5.59
N GLY A 391 -13.22 11.50 5.65
CA GLY A 391 -12.70 12.32 6.75
C GLY A 391 -12.56 11.54 8.06
N GLY A 392 -11.87 10.38 7.98
CA GLY A 392 -11.49 9.54 9.11
C GLY A 392 -10.78 10.29 10.24
N GLU A 393 -10.71 9.67 11.41
CA GLU A 393 -10.10 10.28 12.60
C GLU A 393 -8.58 10.50 12.48
N ASP A 394 -8.08 11.47 13.23
CA ASP A 394 -6.65 11.67 13.41
C ASP A 394 -5.98 10.48 14.13
N GLY A 395 -4.68 10.34 13.90
CA GLY A 395 -3.84 9.41 14.65
C GLY A 395 -3.83 9.73 16.14
N ASN A 396 -3.72 8.71 16.97
CA ASN A 396 -3.78 8.82 18.43
C ASN A 396 -2.74 7.91 19.12
N ALA A 397 -2.81 7.83 20.45
CA ALA A 397 -1.84 7.10 21.26
C ALA A 397 -1.79 5.58 20.98
N VAL A 398 -2.87 4.99 20.45
CA VAL A 398 -2.95 3.53 20.21
C VAL A 398 -2.80 3.15 18.73
N ALA A 399 -3.06 4.06 17.79
CA ALA A 399 -2.93 3.79 16.36
C ALA A 399 -2.69 5.06 15.53
N CYS A 400 -1.84 4.97 14.50
CA CYS A 400 -1.64 6.05 13.53
C CYS A 400 -2.84 6.28 12.61
N TYR A 401 -3.51 5.21 12.17
CA TYR A 401 -4.45 5.31 11.06
C TYR A 401 -5.88 4.97 11.48
N PRO A 402 -6.87 5.75 11.00
CA PRO A 402 -8.27 5.39 11.14
C PRO A 402 -8.55 4.06 10.44
N GLN A 403 -9.62 3.39 10.86
CA GLN A 403 -10.03 2.14 10.28
C GLN A 403 -10.86 2.39 9.02
N PHE A 404 -10.52 1.76 7.90
CA PHE A 404 -11.44 1.70 6.76
C PHE A 404 -12.72 0.97 7.15
N THR A 405 -13.85 1.37 6.58
CA THR A 405 -15.08 0.57 6.63
C THR A 405 -14.85 -0.79 6.00
N ALA A 406 -15.61 -1.79 6.43
CA ALA A 406 -15.49 -3.13 5.85
C ALA A 406 -15.80 -3.13 4.34
N TYR A 407 -16.69 -2.26 3.86
CA TYR A 407 -16.94 -2.10 2.43
C TYR A 407 -15.71 -1.66 1.65
N GLN A 408 -15.00 -0.63 2.14
CA GLN A 408 -13.79 -0.16 1.48
C GLN A 408 -12.66 -1.18 1.59
N ALA A 409 -12.53 -1.90 2.71
CA ALA A 409 -11.60 -3.02 2.81
C ALA A 409 -11.92 -4.14 1.80
N MET A 410 -13.20 -4.46 1.57
CA MET A 410 -13.62 -5.38 0.50
C MET A 410 -13.22 -4.85 -0.88
N LYS A 411 -13.41 -3.55 -1.15
CA LYS A 411 -13.00 -2.94 -2.43
C LYS A 411 -11.49 -3.00 -2.64
N MET A 412 -10.68 -2.72 -1.61
CA MET A 412 -9.23 -2.90 -1.67
C MET A 412 -8.88 -4.34 -2.01
N GLN A 413 -9.47 -5.31 -1.31
CA GLN A 413 -9.22 -6.73 -1.51
C GLN A 413 -9.60 -7.17 -2.94
N ASN A 414 -10.75 -6.74 -3.44
CA ASN A 414 -11.19 -7.03 -4.81
C ASN A 414 -10.26 -6.39 -5.85
N TRP A 415 -9.79 -5.16 -5.63
CA TRP A 415 -8.83 -4.52 -6.51
C TRP A 415 -7.50 -5.28 -6.51
N LEU A 416 -7.00 -5.67 -5.34
CA LEU A 416 -5.82 -6.53 -5.21
C LEU A 416 -6.05 -7.84 -6.00
N ASP A 417 -7.12 -8.59 -5.72
CA ASP A 417 -7.40 -9.89 -6.36
C ASP A 417 -7.52 -9.82 -7.89
N THR A 418 -8.07 -8.73 -8.43
CA THR A 418 -8.32 -8.61 -9.87
C THR A 418 -7.20 -7.94 -10.66
N THR A 419 -6.31 -7.20 -10.00
CA THR A 419 -5.22 -6.44 -10.64
C THR A 419 -3.92 -7.23 -10.65
N PRO A 420 -3.23 -7.35 -11.79
CA PRO A 420 -1.91 -7.96 -11.85
C PRO A 420 -0.91 -7.33 -10.87
N THR A 421 0.13 -8.06 -10.48
CA THR A 421 1.21 -7.56 -9.63
C THR A 421 2.56 -7.95 -10.20
N LEU A 422 3.59 -7.19 -9.82
CA LEU A 422 4.97 -7.58 -9.99
C LEU A 422 5.36 -8.53 -8.86
N ALA A 423 5.96 -9.66 -9.19
CA ALA A 423 6.45 -10.62 -8.21
C ALA A 423 7.61 -11.42 -8.79
N ASP A 424 8.37 -12.07 -7.91
CA ASP A 424 9.26 -13.16 -8.27
C ASP A 424 8.60 -14.47 -7.83
N GLN A 425 8.27 -15.34 -8.79
CA GLN A 425 7.75 -16.69 -8.52
C GLN A 425 8.85 -17.71 -8.83
N ALA A 426 9.46 -18.27 -7.78
CA ALA A 426 10.51 -19.28 -7.87
C ALA A 426 11.71 -18.87 -8.76
N ALA A 427 12.30 -17.70 -8.46
CA ALA A 427 13.41 -17.09 -9.20
C ALA A 427 13.06 -16.70 -10.65
N THR A 428 11.77 -16.46 -10.91
CA THR A 428 11.25 -15.94 -12.17
C THR A 428 10.56 -14.61 -11.90
N PRO A 429 11.27 -13.48 -12.10
CA PRO A 429 10.67 -12.15 -12.11
C PRO A 429 9.63 -12.03 -13.22
N GLY A 430 8.46 -11.48 -12.89
CA GLY A 430 7.37 -11.41 -13.86
C GLY A 430 6.19 -10.56 -13.41
N VAL A 431 5.20 -10.50 -14.30
CA VAL A 431 3.87 -9.97 -13.99
C VAL A 431 2.94 -11.15 -13.79
N TYR A 432 2.22 -11.15 -12.67
CA TYR A 432 1.36 -12.26 -12.28
C TYR A 432 -0.04 -11.77 -11.93
N ARG A 433 -1.05 -12.57 -12.27
CA ARG A 433 -2.44 -12.33 -11.90
C ARG A 433 -2.91 -13.45 -10.97
N TRP A 434 -3.64 -13.08 -9.93
CA TRP A 434 -4.26 -14.06 -9.05
C TRP A 434 -5.42 -14.76 -9.76
N ASN A 435 -5.45 -16.09 -9.66
CA ASN A 435 -6.53 -16.93 -10.13
C ASN A 435 -7.33 -17.42 -8.92
N GLY A 436 -8.50 -16.81 -8.69
CA GLY A 436 -9.38 -17.15 -7.57
C GLY A 436 -9.97 -18.56 -7.62
N THR A 437 -9.91 -19.25 -8.77
CA THR A 437 -10.39 -20.63 -8.91
C THR A 437 -9.33 -21.64 -8.50
N THR A 438 -8.09 -21.44 -8.97
CA THR A 438 -6.97 -22.35 -8.64
C THR A 438 -6.25 -21.96 -7.35
N LEU A 439 -6.52 -20.75 -6.84
CA LEU A 439 -5.88 -20.11 -5.69
C LEU A 439 -4.35 -20.01 -5.86
N ARG A 440 -3.92 -19.57 -7.05
CA ARG A 440 -2.51 -19.43 -7.45
C ARG A 440 -2.30 -18.18 -8.29
N TYR A 441 -1.04 -17.77 -8.42
CA TYR A 441 -0.63 -16.73 -9.34
C TYR A 441 -0.28 -17.32 -10.71
N ASP A 442 -0.97 -16.87 -11.75
CA ASP A 442 -0.69 -17.22 -13.14
C ASP A 442 0.11 -16.09 -13.80
N ALA A 443 1.12 -16.43 -14.60
CA ALA A 443 1.88 -15.45 -15.36
C ALA A 443 0.95 -14.73 -16.36
N THR A 444 1.17 -13.43 -16.54
CA THR A 444 0.41 -12.60 -17.49
C THR A 444 1.33 -11.63 -18.23
N SER A 445 0.82 -11.02 -19.29
CA SER A 445 1.59 -10.08 -20.09
C SER A 445 1.92 -8.81 -19.31
N VAL A 446 3.06 -8.21 -19.63
CA VAL A 446 3.34 -6.83 -19.22
C VAL A 446 2.26 -5.89 -19.76
N ALA A 447 1.93 -4.86 -18.99
CA ALA A 447 1.03 -3.82 -19.44
C ALA A 447 1.62 -3.05 -20.62
N ASP A 448 0.76 -2.50 -21.48
CA ASP A 448 1.20 -1.72 -22.64
C ASP A 448 2.14 -0.57 -22.24
N GLY A 449 3.28 -0.48 -22.93
CA GLY A 449 4.33 0.50 -22.66
C GLY A 449 5.20 0.21 -21.43
N ALA A 450 4.89 -0.80 -20.62
CA ALA A 450 5.75 -1.22 -19.52
C ALA A 450 6.86 -2.16 -20.02
N LEU A 451 8.04 -2.03 -19.42
CA LEU A 451 9.18 -2.91 -19.64
C LEU A 451 9.03 -4.22 -18.84
N ALA A 452 9.65 -5.29 -19.31
CA ALA A 452 9.66 -6.58 -18.62
C ALA A 452 10.55 -6.52 -17.36
N PRO A 453 10.08 -7.01 -16.20
CA PRO A 453 10.89 -7.05 -14.99
C PRO A 453 12.02 -8.07 -15.13
N VAL A 454 13.20 -7.70 -14.64
CA VAL A 454 14.42 -8.53 -14.61
C VAL A 454 14.83 -8.85 -13.18
N LYS A 455 14.54 -7.96 -12.23
CA LYS A 455 14.67 -8.21 -10.78
C LYS A 455 13.53 -7.51 -10.05
N ILE A 456 12.98 -8.17 -9.03
CA ILE A 456 11.95 -7.62 -8.15
C ILE A 456 12.53 -7.55 -6.74
N ASP A 457 12.22 -6.47 -6.02
CA ASP A 457 12.61 -6.28 -4.61
C ASP A 457 14.14 -6.38 -4.37
N THR A 458 14.92 -5.68 -5.21
CA THR A 458 16.38 -5.60 -5.13
C THR A 458 16.84 -4.18 -4.75
N PRO A 459 18.05 -3.98 -4.20
CA PRO A 459 18.62 -2.65 -4.03
C PRO A 459 18.75 -1.92 -5.37
N VAL A 460 18.30 -0.65 -5.41
CA VAL A 460 18.26 0.15 -6.63
C VAL A 460 18.85 1.54 -6.45
N ALA A 461 19.42 2.07 -7.53
CA ALA A 461 19.55 3.50 -7.76
C ALA A 461 18.43 3.96 -8.71
N THR A 462 17.50 4.76 -8.21
CA THR A 462 16.43 5.36 -9.00
C THR A 462 16.93 6.68 -9.59
N LEU A 463 16.98 6.74 -10.92
CA LEU A 463 17.29 7.94 -11.69
C LEU A 463 16.02 8.70 -12.02
N ILE A 464 16.08 10.02 -11.93
CA ILE A 464 15.07 10.93 -12.46
C ILE A 464 15.80 11.99 -13.29
N GLY A 465 15.34 12.22 -14.51
CA GLY A 465 15.90 13.22 -15.41
C GLY A 465 14.85 14.12 -16.03
N THR A 466 15.32 15.21 -16.61
CA THR A 466 14.53 16.22 -17.30
C THR A 466 15.00 16.34 -18.75
N LEU A 467 14.08 16.62 -19.66
CA LEU A 467 14.33 16.90 -21.07
C LEU A 467 13.61 18.19 -21.46
N THR A 468 14.29 19.05 -22.22
CA THR A 468 13.78 20.33 -22.71
C THR A 468 14.22 20.54 -24.17
N ALA A 469 13.78 21.64 -24.79
CA ALA A 469 14.24 22.02 -26.13
C ALA A 469 15.72 22.44 -26.19
N SER A 470 16.38 22.59 -25.04
CA SER A 470 17.77 23.01 -24.96
C SER A 470 18.66 21.86 -24.52
N SER A 471 19.72 21.63 -25.29
CA SER A 471 20.78 20.66 -24.97
C SER A 471 21.99 21.30 -24.27
N THR A 472 22.00 22.63 -24.05
CA THR A 472 23.23 23.35 -23.65
C THR A 472 23.11 24.18 -22.37
N ASP A 473 21.90 24.49 -21.90
CA ASP A 473 21.68 25.31 -20.69
C ASP A 473 21.63 24.50 -19.37
N GLY A 474 21.84 23.18 -19.46
CA GLY A 474 21.82 22.27 -18.32
C GLY A 474 20.41 21.96 -17.77
N THR A 475 19.34 22.24 -18.52
CA THR A 475 17.96 21.88 -18.14
C THR A 475 17.56 20.49 -18.60
N SER A 476 18.13 20.00 -19.71
CA SER A 476 18.13 18.58 -20.06
C SER A 476 19.22 17.86 -19.27
N GLN A 477 18.88 17.16 -18.19
CA GLN A 477 19.84 16.62 -17.24
C GLN A 477 19.33 15.43 -16.44
N VAL A 478 20.22 14.79 -15.67
CA VAL A 478 19.90 13.73 -14.71
C VAL A 478 20.20 14.24 -13.30
N TYR A 479 19.18 14.24 -12.44
CA TYR A 479 19.31 14.62 -11.01
C TYR A 479 20.22 13.63 -10.26
N PRO A 480 20.71 13.99 -9.07
CA PRO A 480 21.30 13.00 -8.17
C PRO A 480 20.35 11.81 -7.97
N PRO A 481 20.85 10.56 -8.00
CA PRO A 481 20.04 9.37 -7.80
C PRO A 481 19.45 9.30 -6.39
N LEU A 482 18.28 8.67 -6.27
CA LEU A 482 17.77 8.17 -4.99
C LEU A 482 18.17 6.71 -4.83
N PHE A 483 18.54 6.28 -3.62
CA PHE A 483 18.91 4.89 -3.37
C PHE A 483 17.95 4.23 -2.39
N ALA A 484 17.62 2.96 -2.60
CA ALA A 484 16.79 2.17 -1.69
C ALA A 484 17.22 0.70 -1.68
N LYS A 485 16.96 -0.02 -0.57
CA LYS A 485 17.18 -1.47 -0.47
C LYS A 485 16.16 -2.30 -1.25
N SER A 486 15.06 -1.70 -1.69
CA SER A 486 13.96 -2.36 -2.36
C SER A 486 13.51 -1.54 -3.56
N GLY A 487 13.35 -2.21 -4.69
CA GLY A 487 12.91 -1.64 -5.96
C GLY A 487 12.94 -2.69 -7.07
N ASN A 488 12.39 -2.35 -8.23
CA ASN A 488 12.28 -3.27 -9.37
C ASN A 488 13.16 -2.80 -10.53
N VAL A 489 13.90 -3.72 -11.15
CA VAL A 489 14.77 -3.46 -12.31
C VAL A 489 14.15 -4.11 -13.55
N PHE A 490 14.25 -3.44 -14.69
CA PHE A 490 13.57 -3.83 -15.92
C PHE A 490 14.55 -3.93 -17.09
N ALA A 491 14.17 -4.69 -18.12
CA ALA A 491 14.95 -4.81 -19.34
C ALA A 491 14.92 -3.48 -20.12
N LEU A 492 16.08 -2.82 -20.22
CA LEU A 492 16.19 -1.50 -20.83
C LEU A 492 16.25 -1.60 -22.37
N PRO A 493 15.49 -0.76 -23.10
CA PRO A 493 15.48 -0.75 -24.56
C PRO A 493 16.78 -0.14 -25.11
N SER A 494 17.50 -0.87 -25.96
CA SER A 494 18.73 -0.32 -26.57
C SER A 494 18.42 0.66 -27.70
N PRO A 495 19.07 1.84 -27.77
CA PRO A 495 18.90 2.81 -28.86
C PRO A 495 19.46 2.32 -30.20
N PHE A 496 20.33 1.29 -30.18
CA PHE A 496 21.00 0.75 -31.36
C PHE A 496 20.40 -0.59 -31.82
N GLY A 497 19.43 -1.12 -31.08
CA GLY A 497 18.73 -2.35 -31.44
C GLY A 497 17.71 -2.11 -32.56
N SER A 498 17.32 -3.17 -33.25
CA SER A 498 16.18 -3.17 -34.17
C SER A 498 14.94 -3.79 -33.51
N GLY A 499 13.74 -3.38 -33.93
CA GLY A 499 12.50 -4.08 -33.56
C GLY A 499 11.86 -3.65 -32.24
N LEU A 500 12.27 -2.52 -31.65
CA LEU A 500 11.52 -1.91 -30.55
C LEU A 500 10.09 -1.52 -30.98
N PRO A 501 9.12 -1.53 -30.04
CA PRO A 501 7.74 -1.13 -30.31
C PRO A 501 7.59 0.25 -30.93
N ALA A 502 6.45 0.50 -31.60
CA ALA A 502 6.13 1.77 -32.26
C ALA A 502 6.22 3.01 -31.35
N LEU A 503 6.10 2.84 -30.04
CA LEU A 503 6.25 3.93 -29.06
C LEU A 503 7.66 4.56 -29.07
N TYR A 504 8.68 3.84 -29.55
CA TYR A 504 10.05 4.35 -29.70
C TYR A 504 10.33 4.98 -31.07
N ALA A 505 9.35 4.98 -31.98
CA ALA A 505 9.52 5.59 -33.29
C ALA A 505 9.84 7.08 -33.18
N ASP A 506 10.85 7.52 -33.93
CA ASP A 506 11.38 8.89 -33.93
C ASP A 506 12.03 9.35 -32.62
N ALA A 507 12.28 8.44 -31.67
CA ALA A 507 12.95 8.78 -30.42
C ALA A 507 14.33 9.41 -30.67
N ARG A 508 14.71 10.38 -29.84
CA ARG A 508 15.95 11.16 -29.98
C ARG A 508 16.86 11.14 -28.77
N TYR A 509 16.37 10.73 -27.61
CA TYR A 509 17.13 10.79 -26.36
C TYR A 509 17.43 9.39 -25.84
N PHE A 510 18.63 9.19 -25.31
CA PHE A 510 18.97 7.95 -24.64
C PHE A 510 19.98 8.20 -23.52
N VAL A 511 20.05 7.28 -22.57
CA VAL A 511 21.09 7.28 -21.54
C VAL A 511 22.06 6.12 -21.78
N LYS A 512 23.33 6.36 -21.49
CA LYS A 512 24.39 5.37 -21.37
C LYS A 512 24.74 5.21 -19.89
N ILE A 513 24.82 3.97 -19.41
CA ILE A 513 25.11 3.64 -18.02
C ILE A 513 26.41 2.85 -17.98
N SER A 514 27.41 3.36 -17.28
CA SER A 514 28.69 2.67 -17.07
C SER A 514 28.77 2.09 -15.66
N TYR A 515 29.25 0.85 -15.58
CA TYR A 515 29.39 0.10 -14.33
C TYR A 515 30.86 -0.06 -13.94
N ALA A 516 31.09 -0.44 -12.68
CA ALA A 516 32.44 -0.58 -12.14
C ALA A 516 33.28 -1.68 -12.82
N ASP A 517 32.61 -2.71 -13.35
CA ASP A 517 33.23 -3.81 -14.10
C ASP A 517 33.59 -3.44 -15.55
N GLY A 518 33.30 -2.20 -15.97
CA GLY A 518 33.51 -1.71 -17.33
C GLY A 518 32.39 -2.07 -18.31
N SER A 519 31.37 -2.81 -17.87
CA SER A 519 30.17 -3.06 -18.68
C SER A 519 29.37 -1.77 -18.89
N VAL A 520 28.58 -1.74 -19.96
CA VAL A 520 27.74 -0.61 -20.32
C VAL A 520 26.35 -1.09 -20.72
N ASP A 521 25.33 -0.44 -20.19
CA ASP A 521 23.95 -0.56 -20.67
C ASP A 521 23.50 0.74 -21.34
N TYR A 522 22.47 0.66 -22.16
CA TYR A 522 21.81 1.81 -22.76
C TYR A 522 20.30 1.74 -22.53
N ALA A 523 19.65 2.89 -22.41
CA ALA A 523 18.20 3.00 -22.39
C ALA A 523 17.71 4.12 -23.32
N LEU A 524 16.99 3.75 -24.38
CA LEU A 524 16.31 4.66 -25.27
C LEU A 524 15.08 5.26 -24.57
N ILE A 525 14.97 6.58 -24.57
CA ILE A 525 13.82 7.30 -24.02
C ILE A 525 12.83 7.54 -25.18
N PRO A 526 11.57 7.09 -25.06
CA PRO A 526 10.57 7.19 -26.12
C PRO A 526 9.99 8.60 -26.24
N ASP A 527 10.84 9.57 -26.54
CA ASP A 527 10.43 10.94 -26.82
C ASP A 527 11.14 11.47 -28.05
N LYS A 528 10.35 12.19 -28.86
CA LYS A 528 10.80 12.79 -30.11
C LYS A 528 11.56 14.07 -29.82
N GLU A 529 12.07 14.71 -30.87
CA GLU A 529 12.69 16.02 -30.78
C GLU A 529 11.80 17.01 -30.01
N ILE A 530 12.32 17.58 -28.92
CA ILE A 530 11.61 18.60 -28.16
C ILE A 530 11.87 19.95 -28.81
N THR A 531 10.84 20.53 -29.43
CA THR A 531 10.92 21.85 -30.08
C THR A 531 10.17 22.94 -29.31
N GLY A 532 9.28 22.55 -28.39
CA GLY A 532 8.53 23.48 -27.55
C GLY A 532 9.43 24.15 -26.51
N THR A 533 9.59 25.48 -26.60
CA THR A 533 10.49 26.23 -25.72
C THR A 533 10.06 26.24 -24.25
N THR A 534 8.80 25.95 -23.95
CA THR A 534 8.25 25.83 -22.59
C THR A 534 8.08 24.39 -22.13
N GLN A 535 8.49 23.40 -22.93
CA GLN A 535 8.29 21.99 -22.63
C GLN A 535 9.33 21.48 -21.63
N LEU A 536 8.85 20.82 -20.57
CA LEU A 536 9.68 20.15 -19.56
C LEU A 536 9.15 18.74 -19.38
N ASP A 537 9.82 17.79 -20.01
CA ASP A 537 9.52 16.38 -19.87
C ASP A 537 10.43 15.74 -18.82
N THR A 538 9.95 14.65 -18.22
CA THR A 538 10.66 13.93 -17.16
C THR A 538 10.69 12.45 -17.47
N PHE A 539 11.82 11.80 -17.20
CA PHE A 539 11.97 10.35 -17.32
C PHE A 539 12.57 9.78 -16.04
N SER A 540 12.50 8.47 -15.89
CA SER A 540 13.05 7.76 -14.74
C SER A 540 13.39 6.31 -15.06
N LEU A 541 14.30 5.71 -14.32
CA LEU A 541 14.56 4.27 -14.36
C LEU A 541 15.26 3.82 -13.09
N ASN A 542 15.16 2.52 -12.79
CA ASN A 542 15.94 1.90 -11.73
C ASN A 542 17.15 1.18 -12.31
N LEU A 543 18.31 1.41 -11.71
CA LEU A 543 19.51 0.64 -11.93
C LEU A 543 19.71 -0.36 -10.80
N ASP A 544 20.21 -1.53 -11.13
CA ASP A 544 20.59 -2.54 -10.16
C ASP A 544 21.84 -2.10 -9.39
N LEU A 545 21.69 -1.79 -8.11
CA LEU A 545 22.79 -1.31 -7.29
C LEU A 545 23.86 -2.39 -7.07
N GLN A 546 23.50 -3.66 -7.21
CA GLN A 546 24.44 -4.78 -7.11
C GLN A 546 25.43 -4.84 -8.27
N ARG A 547 25.11 -4.22 -9.42
CA ARG A 547 26.04 -4.07 -10.55
C ARG A 547 26.98 -2.88 -10.41
N ASP A 548 26.84 -2.11 -9.32
CA ASP A 548 27.72 -0.98 -9.00
C ASP A 548 27.80 0.07 -10.13
N PRO A 549 26.65 0.72 -10.46
CA PRO A 549 26.62 1.77 -11.48
C PRO A 549 27.46 2.96 -11.05
N ARG A 550 28.32 3.46 -11.95
CA ARG A 550 29.30 4.52 -11.66
C ARG A 550 29.01 5.84 -12.36
N ARG A 551 28.39 5.79 -13.53
CA ARG A 551 28.13 6.99 -14.34
C ARG A 551 26.91 6.80 -15.23
N VAL A 552 26.17 7.88 -15.40
CA VAL A 552 25.08 8.02 -16.37
C VAL A 552 25.38 9.22 -17.26
N GLU A 553 25.27 9.00 -18.56
CA GLU A 553 25.46 10.02 -19.60
C GLU A 553 24.17 10.12 -20.42
N LEU A 554 23.60 11.32 -20.50
CA LEU A 554 22.40 11.62 -21.29
C LEU A 554 22.82 12.15 -22.65
N PHE A 555 22.29 11.56 -23.71
CA PHE A 555 22.59 11.90 -25.10
C PHE A 555 21.35 12.37 -25.87
N HIS A 556 21.59 13.23 -26.86
CA HIS A 556 20.66 13.58 -27.92
C HIS A 556 21.21 13.12 -29.26
N SER A 557 20.40 12.39 -30.03
CA SER A 557 20.80 11.86 -31.33
C SER A 557 20.30 12.73 -32.48
N ARG A 558 21.21 13.05 -33.40
CA ARG A 558 20.89 13.76 -34.65
C ARG A 558 19.98 12.95 -35.57
N LYS A 559 19.98 11.62 -35.45
CA LYS A 559 19.12 10.69 -36.20
C LYS A 559 18.04 10.11 -35.28
N ALA A 560 16.86 9.87 -35.85
CA ALA A 560 15.76 9.27 -35.11
C ALA A 560 15.99 7.77 -35.01
N TYR A 561 15.51 7.13 -33.94
CA TYR A 561 15.38 5.68 -33.92
C TYR A 561 14.55 5.21 -35.15
N PRO A 562 14.97 4.16 -35.88
CA PRO A 562 16.00 3.17 -35.55
C PRO A 562 17.42 3.46 -36.08
N ALA A 563 17.70 4.68 -36.55
CA ALA A 563 18.99 5.04 -37.17
C ALA A 563 19.97 5.73 -36.21
N ILE A 564 19.79 5.59 -34.90
CA ILE A 564 20.67 6.18 -33.88
C ILE A 564 22.02 5.46 -33.89
N THR A 565 23.10 6.22 -33.78
CA THR A 565 24.46 5.73 -33.49
C THR A 565 25.06 6.58 -32.38
N GLU A 566 25.96 6.00 -31.58
CA GLU A 566 26.63 6.77 -30.51
C GLU A 566 27.51 7.89 -31.09
N GLN A 567 28.17 7.64 -32.23
CA GLN A 567 29.08 8.61 -32.87
C GLN A 567 28.35 9.84 -33.42
N ASP A 568 27.09 9.69 -33.85
CA ASP A 568 26.28 10.80 -34.37
C ASP A 568 25.45 11.49 -33.27
N SER A 569 25.69 11.15 -31.99
CA SER A 569 24.96 11.66 -30.84
C SER A 569 25.78 12.66 -30.03
N GLU A 570 25.12 13.67 -29.49
CA GLU A 570 25.70 14.70 -28.64
C GLU A 570 25.48 14.35 -27.17
N LEU A 571 26.56 14.38 -26.38
CA LEU A 571 26.48 14.27 -24.92
C LEU A 571 25.91 15.57 -24.35
N ILE A 572 24.75 15.47 -23.70
CA ILE A 572 24.04 16.61 -23.10
C ILE A 572 24.46 16.81 -21.65
N HIS A 573 24.51 15.71 -20.88
CA HIS A 573 24.73 15.79 -19.43
C HIS A 573 25.40 14.52 -18.90
N THR A 574 26.29 14.68 -17.93
CA THR A 574 26.95 13.58 -17.23
C THR A 574 26.63 13.64 -15.73
N ARG A 575 26.36 12.48 -15.14
CA ARG A 575 26.16 12.29 -13.71
C ARG A 575 27.01 11.12 -13.23
N ASP A 576 27.98 11.41 -12.37
CA ASP A 576 28.65 10.36 -11.59
C ASP A 576 27.70 9.87 -10.48
N ILE A 577 27.79 8.58 -10.18
CA ILE A 577 27.00 7.90 -9.15
C ILE A 577 27.94 7.46 -8.03
N GLU A 578 27.79 8.13 -6.89
CA GLU A 578 28.42 7.72 -5.63
C GLU A 578 27.38 7.01 -4.78
N ALA A 579 27.24 5.70 -5.02
CA ALA A 579 26.32 4.88 -4.26
C ALA A 579 26.83 4.66 -2.82
N PRO A 580 25.98 4.79 -1.80
CA PRO A 580 26.30 4.25 -0.48
C PRO A 580 26.40 2.73 -0.56
N ALA A 581 27.14 2.12 0.36
CA ALA A 581 27.18 0.66 0.44
C ALA A 581 25.77 0.11 0.74
N VAL A 582 25.41 -1.02 0.15
CA VAL A 582 24.05 -1.59 0.24
C VAL A 582 23.65 -1.82 1.70
N ASP A 583 24.57 -2.23 2.57
CA ASP A 583 24.33 -2.44 3.99
C ASP A 583 23.99 -1.14 4.75
N GLN A 584 24.51 0.01 4.31
CA GLN A 584 24.25 1.34 4.87
C GLN A 584 22.88 1.92 4.51
N LEU A 585 22.20 1.38 3.51
CA LEU A 585 20.86 1.85 3.13
C LEU A 585 19.82 1.51 4.21
N PRO A 586 18.75 2.31 4.38
CA PRO A 586 17.68 2.02 5.32
C PRO A 586 17.06 0.64 5.08
N ALA A 587 16.93 -0.17 6.13
CA ALA A 587 16.30 -1.48 6.05
C ALA A 587 14.78 -1.35 5.81
N PRO A 588 14.20 -2.13 4.89
CA PRO A 588 12.75 -2.22 4.79
C PRO A 588 12.16 -2.81 6.07
N VAL A 589 10.99 -2.32 6.46
CA VAL A 589 10.15 -2.95 7.48
C VAL A 589 9.12 -3.81 6.77
N VAL A 590 9.23 -5.12 6.97
CA VAL A 590 8.25 -6.09 6.50
C VAL A 590 7.35 -6.48 7.67
N VAL A 591 6.03 -6.32 7.48
CA VAL A 591 5.01 -6.71 8.46
C VAL A 591 4.08 -7.74 7.82
N GLY A 592 3.74 -8.78 8.58
CA GLY A 592 2.98 -9.93 8.08
C GLY A 592 3.87 -11.12 7.76
N SER A 593 3.30 -12.07 7.04
CA SER A 593 3.77 -13.46 6.94
C SER A 593 4.38 -13.81 5.60
#